data_AF-A0A077CVY0-F1
#
_entry.id   AF-A0A077CVY0-F1
#
_cell.length_a   1.000
_cell.length_b   1.000
_cell.length_c   1.000
_cell.angle_alpha   90.00
_cell.angle_beta   90.00
_cell.angle_gamma   90.00
#
_symmetry.space_group_name_H-M   'P 1'
#
loop_
_entity.id
_entity.type
_entity.pdbx_description
1 polymer ?
#
loop_
_entity_poly.entity_id
_entity_poly.type
_entity_poly.pdbx_seq_one_letter_code
_entity_poly.pdbx_strand_id
1 'polypeptide(L)'
;AEHIRFIFAYAGVEYEDERIPREKWPEVKKRMPFGMLPVLEIDGKAVAQSNAVARYLARQYGLAGRSEWEALQCDVLVDTLGDLKQVLAQFRMEQDPIKK
;
A
#
# COMPACT_ATOMS: atom_id res chain seq x y z
N ALA A 1 1.14 -3.60 0.73
CA ALA A 1 -0.06 -4.42 1.02
C ALA A 1 -0.11 -4.76 2.51
N GLU A 2 0.93 -5.37 3.09
CA GLU A 2 0.89 -5.80 4.50
C GLU A 2 0.61 -4.67 5.52
N HIS A 3 1.13 -3.46 5.29
CA HIS A 3 0.84 -2.32 6.17
C HIS A 3 -0.65 -1.94 6.22
N ILE A 4 -1.45 -2.22 5.18
CA ILE A 4 -2.92 -2.03 5.21
C ILE A 4 -3.54 -3.02 6.19
N ARG A 5 -3.12 -4.30 6.13
CA ARG A 5 -3.57 -5.36 7.04
C ARG A 5 -3.21 -5.05 8.50
N PHE A 6 -2.01 -4.49 8.72
CA PHE A 6 -1.58 -4.07 10.06
C PHE A 6 -2.46 -2.97 10.63
N ILE A 7 -2.94 -2.02 9.81
CA ILE A 7 -3.88 -0.99 10.27
C ILE A 7 -5.21 -1.62 10.70
N PHE A 8 -5.78 -2.53 9.89
CA PHE A 8 -7.01 -3.23 10.28
C PHE A 8 -6.84 -4.05 11.56
N ALA A 9 -5.74 -4.79 11.68
CA ALA A 9 -5.42 -5.57 12.87
C ALA A 9 -5.26 -4.68 14.12
N TYR A 10 -4.58 -3.54 13.99
CA TYR A 10 -4.42 -2.57 15.08
C TYR A 10 -5.77 -1.96 15.50
N ALA A 11 -6.60 -1.59 14.53
CA ALA A 11 -7.91 -1.00 14.77
C ALA A 11 -8.96 -2.01 15.27
N GLY A 12 -8.66 -3.31 15.26
CA GLY A 12 -9.63 -4.35 15.62
C GLY A 12 -10.81 -4.44 14.64
N VAL A 13 -10.61 -4.03 13.38
CA VAL A 13 -11.66 -4.03 12.35
C VAL A 13 -11.54 -5.29 11.51
N GLU A 14 -12.65 -6.02 11.41
CA GLU A 14 -12.75 -7.19 10.54
C GLU A 14 -12.76 -6.76 9.08
N TYR A 15 -12.09 -7.55 8.24
CA TYR A 15 -12.05 -7.37 6.79
C TYR A 15 -11.84 -8.73 6.12
N GLU A 16 -12.26 -8.85 4.86
CA GLU A 16 -11.94 -10.02 4.05
C GLU A 16 -10.51 -9.88 3.47
N ASP A 17 -9.61 -10.79 3.85
CA ASP A 17 -8.26 -10.88 3.25
C ASP A 17 -8.27 -11.81 2.04
N GLU A 18 -8.78 -11.31 0.90
CA GLU A 18 -8.77 -12.07 -0.35
C GLU A 18 -7.33 -12.16 -0.92
N ARG A 19 -6.75 -13.36 -0.86
CA ARG A 19 -5.41 -13.65 -1.40
C ARG A 19 -5.51 -14.28 -2.78
N ILE A 20 -5.32 -13.48 -3.82
CA ILE A 20 -5.41 -13.94 -5.21
C ILE A 20 -4.27 -14.90 -5.56
N PRO A 21 -4.56 -16.18 -5.90
CA PRO A 21 -3.55 -17.11 -6.39
C PRO A 21 -2.95 -16.63 -7.72
N ARG A 22 -1.69 -16.95 -7.96
CA ARG A 22 -0.96 -16.47 -9.15
C ARG A 22 -1.62 -16.90 -10.45
N GLU A 23 -2.25 -18.07 -10.45
CA GLU A 23 -2.94 -18.68 -11.59
C GLU A 23 -4.22 -17.93 -11.95
N LYS A 24 -4.90 -17.35 -10.95
CA LYS A 24 -6.13 -16.56 -11.14
C LYS A 24 -5.83 -15.09 -11.48
N TRP A 25 -4.62 -14.61 -11.18
CA TRP A 25 -4.25 -13.21 -11.38
C TRP A 25 -4.49 -12.67 -12.81
N PRO A 26 -4.18 -13.39 -13.91
CA PRO A 26 -4.42 -12.87 -15.26
C PRO A 26 -5.89 -12.52 -15.54
N GLU A 27 -6.83 -13.26 -14.94
CA GLU A 27 -8.27 -13.01 -15.08
C GLU A 27 -8.73 -11.86 -14.17
N VAL A 28 -8.29 -11.87 -12.91
CA VAL A 28 -8.66 -10.86 -11.90
C VAL A 28 -8.08 -9.48 -12.25
N LYS A 29 -6.85 -9.44 -12.77
CA LYS A 29 -6.14 -8.20 -13.16
C LYS A 29 -6.97 -7.29 -14.06
N LYS A 30 -7.77 -7.87 -14.97
CA LYS A 30 -8.60 -7.12 -15.91
C LYS A 30 -9.69 -6.30 -15.24
N ARG A 31 -10.10 -6.69 -14.03
CA ARG A 31 -11.14 -6.05 -13.21
C ARG A 31 -10.58 -5.10 -12.16
N MET A 32 -9.28 -5.16 -11.89
CA MET A 32 -8.65 -4.35 -10.85
C MET A 32 -8.33 -2.94 -11.35
N PRO A 33 -8.52 -1.89 -10.53
CA PRO A 33 -8.06 -0.54 -10.88
C PRO A 33 -6.58 -0.54 -11.24
N PHE A 34 -6.26 0.06 -12.39
CA PHE A 34 -4.91 0.08 -12.99
C PHE A 34 -4.28 -1.29 -13.27
N GLY A 35 -5.03 -2.39 -13.13
CA GLY A 35 -4.51 -3.75 -13.25
C GLY A 35 -3.43 -4.07 -12.21
N MET A 36 -3.55 -3.52 -11.00
CA MET A 36 -2.57 -3.69 -9.92
C MET A 36 -3.24 -4.08 -8.60
N LEU A 37 -2.42 -4.63 -7.69
CA LEU A 37 -2.75 -4.85 -6.28
C LEU A 37 -1.78 -4.03 -5.41
N PRO A 38 -2.15 -3.68 -4.16
CA PRO A 38 -3.39 -4.03 -3.47
C PRO A 38 -4.59 -3.16 -3.90
N VAL A 39 -5.79 -3.69 -3.67
CA VAL A 39 -7.08 -3.00 -3.82
C VAL A 39 -7.84 -3.11 -2.51
N LEU A 40 -8.47 -2.01 -2.09
CA LEU A 40 -9.45 -1.99 -1.01
C LEU A 40 -10.83 -1.74 -1.63
N GLU A 41 -11.80 -2.56 -1.25
CA GLU A 41 -13.20 -2.38 -1.62
C GLU A 41 -14.01 -1.99 -0.38
N ILE A 42 -14.77 -0.90 -0.47
CA ILE A 42 -15.71 -0.46 0.56
C ILE A 42 -17.04 -0.18 -0.12
N ASP A 43 -18.10 -0.86 0.31
CA ASP A 43 -19.46 -0.72 -0.24
C ASP A 43 -19.50 -0.87 -1.78
N GLY A 44 -18.79 -1.86 -2.31
CA GLY A 44 -18.69 -2.12 -3.76
C GLY A 44 -17.81 -1.14 -4.53
N LYS A 45 -17.13 -0.20 -3.86
CA LYS A 45 -16.23 0.78 -4.49
C LYS A 45 -14.78 0.37 -4.30
N ALA A 46 -14.15 -0.08 -5.39
CA ALA A 46 -12.76 -0.51 -5.40
C ALA A 46 -11.79 0.67 -5.63
N VAL A 47 -10.75 0.76 -4.79
CA VAL A 47 -9.66 1.73 -4.92
C VAL A 47 -8.30 1.04 -4.82
N ALA A 48 -7.33 1.52 -5.58
CA ALA A 48 -5.94 1.03 -5.54
C ALA A 48 -4.99 2.11 -4.99
N GLN A 49 -3.69 1.80 -4.98
CA GLN A 49 -2.57 2.58 -4.41
C GLN A 49 -2.40 2.36 -2.90
N SER A 50 -1.39 1.57 -2.55
CA SER A 50 -1.22 1.08 -1.18
C SER A 50 -1.05 2.19 -0.14
N ASN A 51 -0.25 3.21 -0.46
CA ASN A 51 0.02 4.30 0.49
C ASN A 51 -1.20 5.22 0.65
N ALA A 52 -1.95 5.47 -0.43
CA ALA A 52 -3.19 6.26 -0.35
C ALA A 52 -4.25 5.55 0.48
N VAL A 53 -4.44 4.24 0.27
CA VAL A 53 -5.34 3.41 1.09
C VAL A 53 -4.90 3.40 2.55
N ALA A 54 -3.62 3.18 2.82
CA ALA A 54 -3.09 3.17 4.18
C ALA A 54 -3.30 4.52 4.89
N ARG A 55 -3.06 5.64 4.19
CA ARG A 55 -3.32 6.99 4.71
C ARG A 55 -4.79 7.23 5.01
N TYR A 56 -5.68 6.80 4.13
CA TYR A 56 -7.12 6.87 4.36
C TYR A 56 -7.51 6.13 5.64
N LEU A 57 -7.11 4.87 5.79
CA LEU A 57 -7.41 4.07 6.98
C LEU A 57 -6.74 4.64 8.24
N ALA A 58 -5.50 5.12 8.14
CA ALA A 58 -4.81 5.76 9.25
C ALA A 58 -5.58 6.99 9.74
N ARG A 59 -6.15 7.81 8.83
CA ARG A 59 -7.03 8.92 9.22
C ARG A 59 -8.33 8.43 9.87
N GLN A 60 -8.95 7.37 9.34
CA GLN A 60 -10.18 6.80 9.93
C GLN A 60 -9.96 6.29 11.37
N TYR A 61 -8.79 5.74 11.67
CA TYR A 61 -8.48 5.12 12.96
C TYR A 61 -7.52 5.94 13.84
N GLY A 62 -7.33 7.23 13.57
CA GLY A 62 -6.57 8.13 14.44
C GLY A 62 -5.05 7.90 14.47
N LEU A 63 -4.48 7.34 13.40
CA LEU A 63 -3.06 7.01 13.25
C LEU A 63 -2.27 7.99 12.37
N ALA A 64 -2.89 9.06 11.89
CA ALA A 64 -2.28 10.05 10.99
C ALA A 64 -1.90 11.36 11.70
N GLY A 65 -1.67 11.33 13.02
CA GLY A 65 -1.44 12.54 13.82
C GLY A 65 -2.72 13.30 14.17
N ARG A 66 -2.57 14.39 14.93
CA ARG A 66 -3.66 15.22 15.47
C ARG A 66 -3.90 16.51 14.70
N SER A 67 -3.02 16.83 13.75
CA SER A 67 -3.11 18.03 12.90
C SER A 67 -2.68 17.71 11.47
N GLU A 68 -3.04 18.57 10.52
CA GLU A 68 -2.58 18.43 9.14
C GLU A 68 -1.05 18.52 9.02
N TRP A 69 -0.38 19.24 9.93
CA TRP A 69 1.09 19.27 9.97
C TRP A 69 1.68 17.92 10.40
N GLU A 70 1.13 17.30 11.45
CA GLU A 70 1.57 15.96 11.87
C GLU A 70 1.26 14.90 10.80
N ALA A 71 0.10 15.00 10.15
CA ALA A 71 -0.25 14.12 9.03
C ALA A 71 0.73 14.26 7.85
N LEU A 72 1.11 15.50 7.52
CA LEU A 72 2.14 15.78 6.51
C LEU A 72 3.49 15.15 6.89
N GLN A 73 3.87 15.22 8.17
CA GLN A 73 5.11 14.57 8.63
C GLN A 73 5.07 13.05 8.46
N CYS A 74 3.92 12.40 8.74
CA CYS A 74 3.73 10.99 8.42
C CYS A 74 3.88 10.72 6.92
N ASP A 75 3.30 11.57 6.07
CA ASP A 75 3.36 11.42 4.62
C ASP A 75 4.78 11.54 4.08
N VAL A 76 5.55 12.52 4.57
CA VAL A 76 6.97 12.69 4.22
C VAL A 76 7.76 11.42 4.55
N LEU A 77 7.54 10.82 5.73
CA LEU A 77 8.24 9.59 6.12
C LEU A 77 7.86 8.40 5.24
N VAL A 78 6.56 8.24 4.96
CA VAL A 78 6.06 7.15 4.10
C VAL A 78 6.60 7.27 2.68
N ASP A 79 6.62 8.47 2.11
CA ASP A 79 7.09 8.70 0.75
C ASP A 79 8.61 8.59 0.66
N THR A 80 9.36 9.05 1.68
CA THR A 80 10.81 8.83 1.77
C THR A 80 11.17 7.34 1.79
N LEU A 81 10.40 6.52 2.51
CA LEU A 81 10.55 5.06 2.47
C LEU A 81 10.21 4.47 1.10
N GLY A 82 9.25 5.07 0.39
CA GLY A 82 8.93 4.77 -1.00
C GLY A 82 10.12 4.99 -1.94
N ASP A 83 10.75 6.15 -1.85
CA ASP A 83 11.94 6.50 -2.62
C ASP A 83 13.10 5.55 -2.33
N LEU A 84 13.37 5.28 -1.04
CA LEU A 84 14.39 4.31 -0.64
C LEU A 84 14.10 2.92 -1.23
N LYS A 85 12.85 2.46 -1.18
CA LYS A 85 12.47 1.17 -1.76
C LYS A 85 12.71 1.13 -3.27
N GLN A 86 12.48 2.23 -3.98
CA GLN A 86 12.76 2.34 -5.41
C GLN A 86 14.26 2.21 -5.69
N VAL A 87 15.11 2.93 -4.94
CA VAL A 87 16.58 2.83 -5.05
C VAL A 87 17.06 1.40 -4.77
N LEU A 88 16.56 0.78 -3.70
CA LEU A 88 16.90 -0.60 -3.36
C LEU A 88 16.45 -1.61 -4.43
N ALA A 89 15.30 -1.37 -5.06
CA ALA A 89 14.81 -2.20 -6.16
C ALA A 89 15.73 -2.08 -7.39
N GLN A 90 16.14 -0.87 -7.75
CA GLN A 90 17.11 -0.64 -8.83
C GLN A 90 18.43 -1.34 -8.55
N PHE A 91 18.98 -1.16 -7.34
CA PHE A 91 20.21 -1.83 -6.90
C PHE A 91 20.12 -3.36 -6.98
N ARG A 92 18.98 -3.94 -6.59
CA ARG A 92 18.76 -5.40 -6.66
C ARG A 92 18.73 -5.92 -8.10
N MET A 93 18.20 -5.12 -9.03
CA MET A 93 18.09 -5.48 -10.44
C MET A 93 19.37 -5.20 -11.23
N GLU A 94 20.30 -4.40 -10.68
CA GLU A 94 21.59 -4.09 -11.31
C GLU A 94 22.44 -5.35 -11.48
N GLN A 95 22.94 -5.52 -12.71
CA GLN A 95 23.75 -6.67 -13.15
C GLN A 95 25.22 -6.28 -13.34
N ASP A 96 25.51 -5.00 -13.55
CA ASP A 96 26.87 -4.48 -13.67
C ASP A 96 27.54 -4.44 -12.27
N PRO A 97 28.59 -5.25 -12.05
CA PRO A 97 29.24 -5.35 -10.74
C PRO A 97 30.00 -4.08 -10.33
N ILE A 98 30.19 -3.11 -11.22
CA ILE A 98 30.82 -1.81 -10.88
C ILE A 98 29.77 -0.81 -10.37
N LYS A 99 28.52 -0.94 -10.82
CA LYS A 99 27.40 -0.05 -10.42
C LYS A 99 26.65 -0.54 -9.17
N LYS A 100 26.92 -1.78 -8.77
CA LYS A 100 26.39 -2.43 -7.57
C LYS A 100 27.44 -2.40 -6.46
#